data_AF-A0AA37V384-F1
#
_entry.id   AF-A0AA37V384-F1
#
_cell.length_a   1.000
_cell.length_b   1.000
_cell.length_c   1.000
_cell.angle_alpha   90.00
_cell.angle_beta   90.00
_cell.angle_gamma   90.00
#
_symmetry.space_group_name_H-M   'P 1'
#
loop_
_entity.id
_entity.type
_entity.pdbx_description
1 polymer ?
#
loop_
_entity_poly.entity_id
_entity_poly.type
_entity_poly.pdbx_seq_one_letter_code
_entity_poly.pdbx_strand_id
1 'polypeptide(L)' 'MILVDISDLELKAYAQQLSYMTYDFNMDHDTDIKPIAKSEAHFNKWIVNYPFYSNIHKEGVVLYGAA' A
#
# COMPACT_ATOMS: atom_id res chain seq x y z
N MET A 1 4.14 0.30 -0.61
CA MET A 1 2.76 -0.25 -0.69
C MET A 1 2.41 -0.79 0.68
N ILE A 2 1.17 -0.59 1.12
CA ILE A 2 0.66 -1.09 2.40
C ILE A 2 -0.31 -2.23 2.08
N LEU A 3 0.07 -3.46 2.41
CA LEU A 3 -0.81 -4.62 2.27
C LEU A 3 -1.65 -4.76 3.55
N VAL A 4 -2.95 -4.94 3.39
CA VAL A 4 -3.90 -5.01 4.52
C VAL A 4 -4.84 -6.20 4.37
N ASP A 5 -5.20 -6.82 5.49
CA ASP A 5 -6.14 -7.94 5.56
C ASP A 5 -7.60 -7.45 5.62
N ILE A 6 -8.01 -6.71 4.58
CA ILE A 6 -9.40 -6.27 4.37
C ILE A 6 -9.75 -6.39 2.88
N SER A 7 -11.04 -6.38 2.56
CA SER A 7 -11.52 -6.47 1.17
C SER A 7 -11.24 -5.20 0.37
N ASP A 8 -11.20 -5.31 -0.97
CA ASP A 8 -11.10 -4.14 -1.85
C ASP A 8 -12.27 -3.14 -1.66
N LEU A 9 -13.44 -3.61 -1.21
CA LEU A 9 -14.60 -2.76 -0.96
C LEU A 9 -14.41 -1.93 0.31
N GLU A 10 -14.01 -2.58 1.41
CA GLU A 10 -13.71 -1.88 2.66
C GLU A 10 -12.57 -0.90 2.47
N LEU A 11 -11.52 -1.31 1.75
CA LEU A 11 -10.38 -0.46 1.43
C LEU A 11 -10.77 0.84 0.71
N LYS A 12 -11.75 0.78 -0.20
CA LYS A 12 -12.26 1.97 -0.89
C LYS A 12 -12.89 2.96 0.08
N ALA A 13 -13.55 2.50 1.13
CA ALA A 13 -14.13 3.37 2.16
C ALA A 13 -13.03 4.12 2.94
N TYR A 14 -11.84 3.53 3.10
CA TYR A 14 -10.70 4.13 3.80
C TYR A 14 -9.77 4.98 2.92
N ALA A 15 -9.95 4.98 1.59
CA ALA A 15 -9.04 5.66 0.66
C ALA A 15 -8.91 7.17 0.95
N GLN A 16 -10.02 7.82 1.27
CA GLN A 16 -10.02 9.25 1.62
C GLN A 16 -9.30 9.50 2.94
N GLN A 17 -9.56 8.68 3.96
CA GLN A 17 -8.90 8.79 5.27
C GLN A 17 -7.38 8.62 5.15
N LEU A 18 -6.92 7.62 4.38
CA LEU A 18 -5.50 7.41 4.13
C LEU A 18 -4.86 8.63 3.44
N SER A 19 -5.57 9.24 2.49
CA SER A 19 -5.10 10.45 1.81
C SER A 19 -4.94 11.62 2.78
N TYR A 20 -5.88 11.83 3.70
CA TYR A 20 -5.78 12.89 4.71
C TYR A 20 -4.65 12.64 5.71
N MET A 21 -4.55 11.42 6.22
CA MET A 21 -3.44 11.04 7.13
C MET A 21 -2.07 11.25 6.48
N THR A 22 -1.93 10.89 5.21
CA THR A 22 -0.67 11.08 4.48
C THR A 22 -0.38 12.55 4.22
N TYR A 23 -1.40 13.36 3.92
CA TYR A 23 -1.24 14.80 3.73
C TYR A 23 -0.72 15.48 5.00
N ASP A 24 -1.34 15.21 6.15
CA ASP A 24 -0.92 15.78 7.43
C ASP A 24 0.51 15.34 7.77
N PHE A 25 0.83 14.04 7.61
CA PHE A 25 2.18 13.52 7.81
C PHE A 25 3.23 14.20 6.91
N ASN A 26 2.89 14.40 5.63
CA ASN A 26 3.77 15.08 4.68
C ASN A 26 4.07 16.53 5.11
N MET A 27 3.05 17.25 5.59
CA MET A 27 3.21 18.63 6.08
C MET A 27 4.03 18.71 7.36
N ASP A 28 3.77 17.80 8.31
CA ASP A 28 4.44 17.80 9.63
C ASP A 28 5.93 17.40 9.54
N HIS A 29 6.30 16.62 8.54
CA HIS A 29 7.63 16.04 8.40
C HIS A 29 8.43 16.53 7.18
N ASP A 30 7.91 17.49 6.41
CA ASP A 30 8.50 17.97 5.14
C ASP A 30 8.84 16.80 4.20
N THR A 31 7.86 15.91 4.00
CA THR A 31 7.99 14.75 3.13
C THR A 31 6.95 14.78 2.00
N ASP A 32 7.15 13.97 0.96
CA ASP A 32 6.15 13.75 -0.11
C ASP A 32 5.97 12.26 -0.38
N ILE A 33 5.43 11.55 0.60
CA ILE A 33 5.04 10.16 0.43
C ILE A 33 3.60 10.06 -0.12
N LYS A 34 3.39 9.08 -0.99
CA LYS A 34 2.07 8.78 -1.58
C LYS A 34 1.86 7.26 -1.55
N PRO A 35 1.47 6.69 -0.39
CA PRO A 35 1.36 5.25 -0.26
C PRO A 35 0.15 4.73 -1.04
N ILE A 36 0.31 3.51 -1.58
CA ILE A 36 -0.79 2.73 -2.14
C ILE A 36 -1.14 1.66 -1.12
N ALA A 37 -2.37 1.67 -0.62
CA ALA A 37 -2.91 0.55 0.15
C ALA A 37 -3.60 -0.46 -0.78
N LYS A 38 -3.47 -1.74 -0.50
CA LYS A 38 -4.08 -2.81 -1.29
C LYS A 38 -4.42 -4.02 -0.42
N SER A 39 -5.51 -4.71 -0.74
CA SER A 39 -5.84 -5.99 -0.10
C SER A 39 -4.71 -6.99 -0.34
N GLU A 40 -4.20 -7.61 0.72
CA GLU A 40 -3.14 -8.61 0.64
C GLU A 40 -3.57 -9.81 -0.22
N ALA A 41 -4.79 -10.31 -0.01
CA ALA A 41 -5.36 -11.40 -0.79
C ALA A 41 -5.42 -11.04 -2.29
N HIS A 42 -5.79 -9.80 -2.63
CA HIS A 42 -5.77 -9.33 -4.01
C HIS A 42 -4.35 -9.31 -4.56
N PHE A 43 -3.41 -8.70 -3.83
CA PHE A 43 -2.01 -8.62 -4.26
C PHE A 43 -1.48 -10.02 -4.58
N ASN A 44 -1.57 -10.95 -3.62
CA ASN A 44 -1.10 -12.33 -3.74
C ASN A 44 -1.71 -13.10 -4.92
N LYS A 45 -3.01 -12.89 -5.19
CA LYS A 45 -3.68 -13.49 -6.36
C LYS A 45 -3.09 -13.03 -7.70
N TRP A 46 -2.61 -11.79 -7.77
CA TRP A 46 -2.25 -11.13 -9.02
C TRP A 46 -0.74 -10.91 -9.22
N ILE A 47 0.12 -11.25 -8.25
CA ILE A 47 1.59 -11.06 -8.35
C ILE A 47 2.22 -11.70 -9.59
N VAL A 48 1.66 -12.81 -10.08
CA VAL A 48 2.20 -13.53 -11.26
C VAL A 48 1.71 -12.93 -12.59
N ASN A 49 0.59 -12.21 -12.58
CA ASN A 49 -0.09 -11.75 -13.80
C ASN A 49 0.04 -10.24 -14.03
N TYR A 50 0.23 -9.44 -12.98
CA TYR A 50 0.39 -7.99 -13.08
C TYR A 50 1.86 -7.60 -12.94
N PRO A 51 2.50 -7.04 -13.99
CA PRO A 51 3.91 -6.65 -13.95
C PRO A 51 4.25 -5.73 -12.77
N PHE A 52 3.37 -4.77 -12.44
CA PHE A 52 3.57 -3.88 -11.30
C PHE A 52 3.70 -4.65 -9.97
N TYR A 53 2.84 -5.63 -9.71
CA TYR A 53 2.91 -6.45 -8.50
C TYR A 53 4.08 -7.43 -8.56
N SER A 54 4.40 -7.99 -9.73
CA SER A 54 5.57 -8.85 -9.92
C SER A 54 6.87 -8.11 -9.58
N ASN A 55 7.01 -6.86 -10.03
CA ASN A 55 8.19 -6.05 -9.77
C ASN A 55 8.29 -5.69 -8.29
N ILE A 56 7.18 -5.29 -7.64
CA ILE A 56 7.17 -5.05 -6.19
C ILE A 56 7.57 -6.31 -5.41
N HIS A 57 7.06 -7.48 -5.80
CA HIS A 57 7.37 -8.73 -5.12
C HIS A 57 8.85 -9.15 -5.28
N LYS A 58 9.45 -8.90 -6.45
CA LYS A 58 10.83 -9.29 -6.75
C LYS A 58 11.87 -8.31 -6.26
N GLU A 59 11.59 -7.01 -6.38
CA GLU A 59 12.58 -5.93 -6.22
C GLU A 59 12.24 -5.00 -5.04
N GLY A 60 11.02 -5.11 -4.49
CA GLY A 60 10.58 -4.28 -3.37
C GLY A 60 11.30 -4.59 -2.07
N VAL A 61 11.35 -3.60 -1.19
CA VAL A 61 11.91 -3.72 0.16
C VAL A 61 10.76 -3.79 1.17
N VAL A 62 10.81 -4.80 2.05
CA VAL A 62 9.86 -4.94 3.16
C VAL A 62 10.31 -4.07 4.32
N LEU A 63 9.52 -3.07 4.67
CA LEU A 63 9.86 -2.08 5.72
C LEU A 63 9.38 -2.49 7.12
N TYR A 64 8.40 -3.39 7.24
CA TYR A 64 7.82 -3.84 8.50
C TYR A 64 7.81 -5.38 8.54
N GLY A 65 8.42 -5.98 9.56
CA GLY A 65 8.60 -7.44 9.67
C GLY A 65 9.99 -7.95 9.25
N ALA A 66 10.94 -7.07 8.94
CA ALA A 66 12.35 -7.41 8.65
C ALA A 66 13.22 -7.59 9.92
N ALA A 67 12.59 -7.87 11.08
CA ALA A 67 13.27 -8.07 12.36
C ALA A 67 13.31 -9.57 12.72
#